data_AF-A0A812N1R4-F1
#
_entry.id   AF-A0A812N1R4-F1
#
_cell.length_a   1.000
_cell.length_b   1.000
_cell.length_c   1.000
_cell.angle_alpha   90.00
_cell.angle_beta   90.00
_cell.angle_gamma   90.00
#
_symmetry.space_group_name_H-M   'P 1'
#
loop_
_entity.id
_entity.type
_entity.pdbx_description
1 polymer ?
#
loop_
_entity_poly.entity_id
_entity_poly.type
_entity_poly.pdbx_seq_one_letter_code
_entity_poly.pdbx_strand_id
1 'polypeptide(L)'
;MALTLVKRSFQAGRRHFSAQSAVRHDWTRAEIREIYHEPLLELIFRAASVHRTYFNPREVQQSTLLSIKTGGCGENCGYCSQSQSFKTAVKPTPMMQVEEVVEAARKAKEAGSTRFCMGTAWRGVGQKNAFKNILTMVKEVSSMGMETCCTLGLLNAEQAKQLKDAGLTAYNHNLDTSPEHYPNIVSTRTYADRLETLANVREAGISVCCGGILGIAETEEDRIGLLHTLATLPEHPESVPINALVPVEGTPLGDRQIKMGTGVTWRDMLRSIATARVVMPRSMVRLSAGRMEFSQEAQAMMFLAGANSIFTGDKLLTTPNPKFSEDAKMFEVLGLSGKKPFTGNTATLRPGWVPEVEAKTMAHMPSGMAWEGSKPREVTF
;
A
#
# COMPACT_ATOMS: atom_id res chain seq x y z
N MET A 1 11.08 -60.84 -15.86
CA MET A 1 11.12 -59.49 -16.45
C MET A 1 9.85 -58.75 -16.03
N ALA A 2 9.99 -57.46 -15.65
CA ALA A 2 8.93 -56.50 -15.33
C ALA A 2 8.27 -56.58 -13.93
N LEU A 3 9.02 -56.25 -12.87
CA LEU A 3 8.43 -55.76 -11.60
C LEU A 3 9.45 -54.94 -10.78
N THR A 4 10.12 -53.95 -11.41
CA THR A 4 11.09 -53.11 -10.68
C THR A 4 11.27 -51.69 -11.24
N LEU A 5 10.25 -51.09 -11.87
CA LEU A 5 10.40 -49.76 -12.50
C LEU A 5 9.27 -48.75 -12.24
N VAL A 6 8.54 -48.86 -11.13
CA VAL A 6 7.56 -47.83 -10.71
C VAL A 6 7.70 -47.48 -9.22
N LYS A 7 8.91 -47.11 -8.80
CA LYS A 7 9.14 -46.52 -7.46
C LYS A 7 10.03 -45.27 -7.46
N ARG A 8 10.31 -44.66 -8.62
CA ARG A 8 11.28 -43.55 -8.74
C ARG A 8 10.73 -42.19 -9.20
N SER A 9 9.41 -41.95 -9.14
CA SER A 9 8.86 -40.66 -9.63
C SER A 9 7.87 -39.95 -8.68
N PHE A 10 7.73 -40.36 -7.42
CA PHE A 10 6.79 -39.72 -6.48
C PHE A 10 7.43 -38.99 -5.28
N GLN A 11 8.76 -38.82 -5.28
CA GLN A 11 9.49 -38.15 -4.18
C GLN A 11 10.18 -36.84 -4.55
N ALA A 12 10.04 -36.35 -5.78
CA ALA A 12 10.47 -35.00 -6.14
C ALA A 12 9.29 -34.03 -5.98
N GLY A 13 9.27 -33.24 -4.90
CA GLY A 13 8.44 -32.03 -4.85
C GLY A 13 7.51 -31.83 -3.65
N ARG A 14 7.50 -32.68 -2.61
CA ARG A 14 6.85 -32.30 -1.34
C ARG A 14 7.81 -31.42 -0.53
N ARG A 15 7.94 -30.13 -0.89
CA ARG A 15 8.39 -29.12 0.07
C ARG A 15 7.33 -29.14 1.19
N HIS A 16 7.69 -29.68 2.36
CA HIS A 16 6.81 -29.62 3.52
C HIS A 16 6.45 -28.16 3.77
N PHE A 17 5.15 -27.87 3.72
CA PHE A 17 4.60 -26.56 4.00
C PHE A 17 4.94 -26.18 5.44
N SER A 18 5.97 -25.34 5.64
CA SER A 18 6.19 -24.67 6.92
C SER A 18 5.22 -23.49 6.98
N ALA A 19 4.20 -23.60 7.84
CA ALA A 19 3.28 -22.50 8.15
C ALA A 19 3.96 -21.31 8.85
N GLN A 20 5.23 -21.46 9.24
CA GLN A 20 6.07 -20.37 9.73
C GLN A 20 6.89 -19.79 8.58
N SER A 21 6.36 -18.76 7.90
CA SER A 21 7.24 -17.82 7.21
C SER A 21 7.77 -16.84 8.25
N ALA A 22 9.05 -16.97 8.61
CA ALA A 22 9.73 -15.93 9.35
C ALA A 22 9.71 -14.63 8.53
N VAL A 23 9.62 -13.49 9.21
CA VAL A 23 9.77 -12.20 8.53
C VAL A 23 11.22 -12.09 8.05
N ARG A 24 11.39 -11.84 6.75
CA ARG A 24 12.69 -11.65 6.09
C ARG A 24 12.56 -10.55 5.04
N HIS A 25 13.69 -9.92 4.70
CA HIS A 25 13.78 -8.73 3.82
C HIS A 25 14.67 -8.96 2.58
N ASP A 26 15.21 -10.16 2.43
CA ASP A 26 16.16 -10.58 1.40
C ASP A 26 15.48 -11.46 0.33
N TRP A 27 14.18 -11.22 0.10
CA TRP A 27 13.42 -11.89 -0.95
C TRP A 27 14.04 -11.63 -2.32
N THR A 28 14.22 -12.68 -3.10
CA THR A 28 14.57 -12.55 -4.52
C THR A 28 13.31 -12.47 -5.39
N ARG A 29 13.41 -11.82 -6.56
CA ARG A 29 12.31 -11.82 -7.54
C ARG A 29 11.92 -13.25 -7.97
N ALA A 30 12.87 -14.17 -8.01
CA ALA A 30 12.61 -15.57 -8.35
C ALA A 30 11.75 -16.28 -7.29
N GLU A 31 12.05 -16.11 -6.00
CA GLU A 31 11.23 -16.68 -4.92
C GLU A 31 9.80 -16.10 -4.93
N ILE A 32 9.67 -14.79 -5.13
CA ILE A 32 8.34 -14.15 -5.20
C ILE A 32 7.58 -14.62 -6.44
N ARG A 33 8.26 -14.81 -7.58
CA ARG A 33 7.65 -15.38 -8.80
C ARG A 33 7.16 -16.81 -8.56
N GLU A 34 7.96 -17.65 -7.90
CA GLU A 34 7.54 -19.01 -7.52
C GLU A 34 6.25 -18.98 -6.70
N ILE A 35 6.18 -18.11 -5.68
CA ILE A 35 4.97 -17.93 -4.84
C ILE A 35 3.80 -17.40 -5.68
N TYR A 36 4.04 -16.35 -6.46
CA TYR A 36 3.00 -15.69 -7.25
C TYR A 36 2.41 -16.66 -8.27
N HIS A 37 3.17 -17.59 -8.84
CA HIS A 37 2.70 -18.58 -9.82
C HIS A 37 2.25 -19.92 -9.23
N GLU A 38 2.21 -20.06 -7.89
CA GLU A 38 1.62 -21.24 -7.25
C GLU A 38 0.18 -21.49 -7.76
N PRO A 39 -0.28 -22.76 -7.82
CA PRO A 39 -1.68 -23.07 -8.04
C PRO A 39 -2.56 -22.25 -7.10
N LEU A 40 -3.58 -21.58 -7.63
CA LEU A 40 -4.28 -20.49 -6.92
C LEU A 40 -4.81 -20.92 -5.53
N LEU A 41 -5.35 -22.13 -5.42
CA LEU A 41 -5.86 -22.65 -4.15
C LEU A 41 -4.76 -22.95 -3.13
N GLU A 42 -3.60 -23.43 -3.58
CA GLU A 42 -2.42 -23.65 -2.71
C GLU A 42 -1.88 -22.31 -2.20
N LEU A 43 -1.81 -21.31 -3.08
CA LEU A 43 -1.39 -19.96 -2.71
C LEU A 43 -2.33 -19.34 -1.66
N ILE A 44 -3.66 -19.51 -1.83
CA ILE A 44 -4.65 -19.03 -0.87
C ILE A 44 -4.50 -19.76 0.47
N PHE A 45 -4.38 -21.08 0.46
CA PHE A 45 -4.18 -21.87 1.69
C PHE A 45 -2.91 -21.43 2.42
N ARG A 46 -1.82 -21.21 1.67
CA ARG A 46 -0.56 -20.71 2.19
C ARG A 46 -0.72 -19.34 2.84
N ALA A 47 -1.33 -18.40 2.13
CA ALA A 47 -1.52 -17.05 2.61
C ALA A 47 -2.47 -16.98 3.82
N ALA A 48 -3.53 -17.78 3.84
CA ALA A 48 -4.45 -17.92 4.97
C ALA A 48 -3.74 -18.46 6.23
N SER A 49 -2.85 -19.44 6.04
CA SER A 49 -2.05 -20.00 7.13
C SER A 49 -1.09 -18.95 7.71
N VAL A 50 -0.39 -18.22 6.85
CA VAL A 50 0.47 -17.10 7.27
C VAL A 50 -0.35 -16.02 7.99
N HIS A 51 -1.51 -15.65 7.45
CA HIS A 51 -2.37 -14.62 8.03
C HIS A 51 -2.78 -14.96 9.47
N ARG A 52 -3.18 -16.20 9.73
CA ARG A 52 -3.58 -16.68 11.07
C ARG A 52 -2.44 -16.77 12.08
N THR A 53 -1.19 -16.88 11.61
CA THR A 53 -0.01 -16.84 12.48
C THR A 53 0.26 -15.43 13.02
N TYR A 54 -0.04 -14.40 12.23
CA TYR A 54 0.35 -13.01 12.54
C TYR A 54 -0.81 -12.10 12.95
N PHE A 55 -2.04 -12.46 12.63
CA PHE A 55 -3.22 -11.63 12.86
C PHE A 55 -4.39 -12.43 13.42
N ASN A 56 -5.28 -11.73 14.13
CA ASN A 56 -6.62 -12.21 14.35
C ASN A 56 -7.37 -12.20 13.00
N PRO A 57 -7.75 -13.36 12.43
CA PRO A 57 -8.34 -13.45 11.10
C PRO A 57 -9.75 -12.86 11.01
N ARG A 58 -10.36 -12.48 12.15
CA ARG A 58 -11.67 -11.83 12.22
C ARG A 58 -11.58 -10.31 12.35
N GLU A 59 -10.39 -9.76 12.53
CA GLU A 59 -10.18 -8.31 12.66
C GLU A 59 -9.82 -7.70 11.30
N VAL A 60 -10.60 -6.72 10.87
CA VAL A 60 -10.32 -5.93 9.68
C VAL A 60 -10.17 -4.46 10.07
N GLN A 61 -9.06 -3.84 9.67
CA GLN A 61 -8.87 -2.39 9.86
C GLN A 61 -9.74 -1.61 8.89
N GLN A 62 -10.68 -0.83 9.44
CA GLN A 62 -11.55 0.07 8.69
C GLN A 62 -10.94 1.48 8.68
N SER A 63 -10.61 1.98 7.48
CA SER A 63 -10.08 3.33 7.27
C SER A 63 -11.06 4.17 6.45
N THR A 64 -11.24 5.44 6.78
CA THR A 64 -12.02 6.37 5.93
C THR A 64 -11.07 7.36 5.26
N LEU A 65 -11.23 7.55 3.95
CA LEU A 65 -10.40 8.45 3.15
C LEU A 65 -11.22 9.67 2.72
N LEU A 66 -10.69 10.86 2.99
CA LEU A 66 -11.26 12.12 2.58
C LEU A 66 -10.27 12.90 1.71
N SER A 67 -10.74 13.34 0.54
CA SER A 67 -9.99 14.29 -0.30
C SER A 67 -10.18 15.70 0.26
N ILE A 68 -9.23 16.16 1.09
CA ILE A 68 -9.27 17.49 1.71
C ILE A 68 -8.87 18.61 0.75
N LYS A 69 -8.25 18.28 -0.39
CA LYS A 69 -8.05 19.16 -1.55
C LYS A 69 -8.15 18.32 -2.81
N THR A 70 -9.13 18.60 -3.68
CA THR A 70 -9.41 17.77 -4.86
C THR A 70 -9.05 18.49 -6.16
N GLY A 71 -8.55 17.74 -7.16
CA GLY A 71 -8.31 18.22 -8.53
C GLY A 71 -7.16 19.22 -8.65
N GLY A 72 -6.82 19.64 -9.88
CA GLY A 72 -5.75 20.61 -10.14
C GLY A 72 -4.38 20.14 -9.63
N CYS A 73 -4.09 18.84 -9.75
CA CYS A 73 -2.78 18.29 -9.40
C CYS A 73 -1.81 18.49 -10.57
N GLY A 74 -0.59 18.96 -10.26
CA GLY A 74 0.47 19.13 -11.27
C GLY A 74 1.14 17.85 -11.75
N GLU A 75 0.82 16.71 -11.13
CA GLU A 75 1.35 15.40 -11.51
C GLU A 75 0.56 14.77 -12.66
N ASN A 76 1.23 14.04 -13.55
CA ASN A 76 0.63 13.49 -14.77
C ASN A 76 0.34 11.97 -14.71
N CYS A 77 0.00 11.43 -13.54
CA CYS A 77 -0.23 9.99 -13.39
C CYS A 77 -1.35 9.51 -14.32
N GLY A 78 -1.05 8.62 -15.28
CA GLY A 78 -1.95 8.24 -16.37
C GLY A 78 -3.29 7.60 -15.96
N TYR A 79 -3.44 7.21 -14.69
CA TYR A 79 -4.66 6.65 -14.09
C TYR A 79 -5.46 7.66 -13.25
N CYS A 80 -4.87 8.82 -12.90
CA CYS A 80 -5.40 9.67 -11.84
C CYS A 80 -6.39 10.70 -12.39
N SER A 81 -7.64 10.63 -11.92
CA SER A 81 -8.68 11.55 -12.35
C SER A 81 -8.47 13.01 -11.91
N GLN A 82 -7.51 13.27 -11.01
CA GLN A 82 -7.26 14.59 -10.42
C GLN A 82 -6.10 15.36 -11.08
N SER A 83 -5.39 14.70 -12.01
CA SER A 83 -4.31 15.30 -12.80
C SER A 83 -4.85 16.40 -13.70
N GLN A 84 -4.20 17.57 -13.69
CA GLN A 84 -4.56 18.67 -14.60
C GLN A 84 -4.07 18.44 -16.04
N SER A 85 -3.24 17.41 -16.27
CA SER A 85 -2.78 17.02 -17.61
C SER A 85 -3.87 16.33 -18.44
N PHE A 86 -4.98 15.92 -17.81
CA PHE A 86 -6.03 15.12 -18.43
C PHE A 86 -7.40 15.77 -18.28
N LYS A 87 -8.29 15.54 -19.27
CA LYS A 87 -9.64 16.13 -19.29
C LYS A 87 -10.64 15.17 -18.65
N THR A 88 -10.77 15.25 -17.33
CA THR A 88 -11.70 14.41 -16.57
C THR A 88 -12.88 15.24 -16.05
N ALA A 89 -13.91 14.59 -15.52
CA ALA A 89 -15.05 15.28 -14.92
C ALA A 89 -14.75 15.93 -13.55
N VAL A 90 -13.55 15.72 -12.98
CA VAL A 90 -13.20 16.19 -11.64
C VAL A 90 -12.90 17.69 -11.66
N LYS A 91 -13.74 18.47 -10.97
CA LYS A 91 -13.52 19.91 -10.79
C LYS A 91 -12.59 20.17 -9.60
N PRO A 92 -11.57 21.06 -9.75
CA PRO A 92 -10.75 21.46 -8.61
C PRO A 92 -11.58 22.12 -7.51
N THR A 93 -11.27 21.79 -6.26
CA THR A 93 -11.86 22.43 -5.07
C THR A 93 -10.74 23.01 -4.23
N PRO A 94 -10.99 24.14 -3.51
CA PRO A 94 -10.05 24.63 -2.52
C PRO A 94 -9.85 23.58 -1.42
N MET A 95 -8.78 23.75 -0.64
CA MET A 95 -8.60 22.92 0.55
C MET A 95 -9.73 23.20 1.54
N MET A 96 -10.30 22.13 2.10
CA MET A 96 -11.35 22.20 3.13
C MET A 96 -10.85 22.94 4.38
N GLN A 97 -11.79 23.53 5.12
CA GLN A 97 -11.49 24.14 6.41
C GLN A 97 -11.23 23.06 7.47
N VAL A 98 -10.49 23.42 8.52
CA VAL A 98 -10.12 22.48 9.60
C VAL A 98 -11.38 21.87 10.21
N GLU A 99 -12.38 22.70 10.49
CA GLU A 99 -13.64 22.32 11.13
C GLU A 99 -14.44 21.32 10.29
N GLU A 100 -14.44 21.48 8.97
CA GLU A 100 -15.12 20.55 8.04
C GLU A 100 -14.45 19.18 8.03
N VAL A 101 -13.12 19.14 8.11
CA VAL A 101 -12.34 17.90 8.16
C VAL A 101 -12.53 17.18 9.50
N VAL A 102 -12.50 17.93 10.60
CA VAL A 102 -12.74 17.44 11.97
C VAL A 102 -14.14 16.85 12.08
N GLU A 103 -15.15 17.53 11.54
CA GLU A 103 -16.54 17.05 11.52
C GLU A 103 -16.69 15.76 10.68
N ALA A 104 -16.01 15.69 9.53
CA ALA A 104 -15.99 14.47 8.73
C ALA A 104 -15.29 13.30 9.45
N ALA A 105 -14.20 13.58 10.17
CA ALA A 105 -13.51 12.58 10.98
C ALA A 105 -14.38 12.06 12.13
N ARG A 106 -15.11 12.95 12.81
CA ARG A 106 -16.07 12.59 13.86
C ARG A 106 -17.15 11.63 13.32
N LYS A 107 -17.75 11.95 12.16
CA LYS A 107 -18.73 11.07 11.49
C LYS A 107 -18.13 9.72 11.12
N ALA A 108 -16.89 9.70 10.62
CA ALA A 108 -16.20 8.47 10.29
C ALA A 108 -15.96 7.60 11.54
N LYS A 109 -15.57 8.22 12.66
CA LYS A 109 -15.40 7.53 13.95
C LYS A 109 -16.70 6.93 14.46
N GLU A 110 -17.79 7.69 14.40
CA GLU A 110 -19.14 7.23 14.80
C GLU A 110 -19.62 6.07 13.93
N ALA A 111 -19.23 6.06 12.65
CA ALA A 111 -19.42 4.93 11.75
C ALA A 111 -18.42 3.79 11.99
N GLY A 112 -17.62 3.78 13.07
CA GLY A 112 -16.72 2.68 13.40
C GLY A 112 -15.40 2.65 12.62
N SER A 113 -15.08 3.71 11.86
CA SER A 113 -13.75 3.86 11.26
C SER A 113 -12.70 4.05 12.35
N THR A 114 -11.54 3.44 12.16
CA THR A 114 -10.45 3.42 13.15
C THR A 114 -9.26 4.26 12.72
N ARG A 115 -9.13 4.49 11.42
CA ARG A 115 -8.11 5.36 10.81
C ARG A 115 -8.78 6.37 9.88
N PHE A 116 -8.45 7.64 10.04
CA PHE A 116 -8.90 8.70 9.14
C PHE A 116 -7.73 9.19 8.27
N CYS A 117 -7.91 9.09 6.96
CA CYS A 117 -6.91 9.39 5.95
C CYS A 117 -7.27 10.69 5.22
N MET A 118 -6.37 11.67 5.22
CA MET A 118 -6.53 12.95 4.53
C MET A 118 -5.66 12.97 3.27
N GLY A 119 -6.27 13.15 2.10
CA GLY A 119 -5.59 13.22 0.81
C GLY A 119 -5.65 14.59 0.16
N THR A 120 -4.54 15.01 -0.44
CA THR A 120 -4.47 16.24 -1.23
C THR A 120 -4.02 15.96 -2.66
N ALA A 121 -4.63 16.63 -3.63
CA ALA A 121 -4.23 16.61 -5.03
C ALA A 121 -3.05 17.57 -5.30
N TRP A 122 -1.91 17.35 -4.63
CA TRP A 122 -0.68 18.12 -4.81
C TRP A 122 0.51 17.20 -5.05
N ARG A 123 1.60 17.78 -5.60
CA ARG A 123 2.89 17.09 -5.75
C ARG A 123 3.58 16.84 -4.40
N GLY A 124 3.33 17.70 -3.42
CA GLY A 124 3.82 17.64 -2.05
C GLY A 124 2.87 18.43 -1.14
N VAL A 125 3.32 18.82 0.06
CA VAL A 125 2.44 19.35 1.13
C VAL A 125 1.72 20.70 0.87
N GLY A 126 1.79 21.26 -0.33
CA GLY A 126 1.19 22.54 -0.69
C GLY A 126 1.97 23.76 -0.18
N GLN A 127 1.29 24.90 -0.06
CA GLN A 127 1.90 26.14 0.46
C GLN A 127 2.02 26.12 2.00
N LYS A 128 2.90 26.96 2.55
CA LYS A 128 3.19 27.02 4.01
C LYS A 128 1.94 27.12 4.89
N ASN A 129 0.98 27.98 4.54
CA ASN A 129 -0.25 28.14 5.32
C ASN A 129 -1.16 26.92 5.19
N ALA A 130 -1.21 26.30 4.01
CA ALA A 130 -1.98 25.08 3.82
C ALA A 130 -1.40 23.92 4.65
N PHE A 131 -0.08 23.78 4.67
CA PHE A 131 0.59 22.78 5.50
C PHE A 131 0.33 23.00 7.00
N LYS A 132 0.36 24.25 7.48
CA LYS A 132 -0.03 24.56 8.88
C LYS A 132 -1.44 24.10 9.21
N ASN A 133 -2.40 24.34 8.32
CA ASN A 133 -3.78 23.86 8.54
C ASN A 133 -3.85 22.33 8.55
N ILE A 134 -3.07 21.64 7.71
CA ILE A 134 -2.98 20.17 7.74
C ILE A 134 -2.41 19.69 9.08
N LEU A 135 -1.37 20.34 9.63
CA LEU A 135 -0.85 20.01 10.96
C LEU A 135 -1.93 20.17 12.04
N THR A 136 -2.75 21.23 11.97
CA THR A 136 -3.91 21.40 12.85
C THR A 136 -4.92 20.27 12.67
N MET A 137 -5.30 19.91 11.43
CA MET A 137 -6.22 18.79 11.16
C MET A 137 -5.69 17.48 11.74
N VAL A 138 -4.40 17.17 11.55
CA VAL A 138 -3.77 15.96 12.12
C VAL A 138 -3.86 15.95 13.63
N LYS A 139 -3.56 17.09 14.28
CA LYS A 139 -3.63 17.21 15.75
C LYS A 139 -5.04 16.99 16.28
N GLU A 140 -6.04 17.64 15.66
CA GLU A 140 -7.44 17.53 16.08
C GLU A 140 -7.99 16.11 15.85
N VAL A 141 -7.70 15.47 14.73
CA VAL A 141 -8.17 14.10 14.48
C VAL A 141 -7.45 13.10 15.39
N SER A 142 -6.16 13.30 15.68
CA SER A 142 -5.38 12.45 16.59
C SER A 142 -5.92 12.54 18.03
N SER A 143 -6.32 13.74 18.48
CA SER A 143 -6.92 13.95 19.80
C SER A 143 -8.24 13.23 20.00
N MET A 144 -8.93 12.83 18.92
CA MET A 144 -10.13 12.00 18.97
C MET A 144 -9.83 10.51 19.28
N GLY A 145 -8.57 10.11 19.42
CA GLY A 145 -8.21 8.70 19.63
C GLY A 145 -8.39 7.83 18.39
N MET A 146 -8.33 8.45 17.19
CA MET A 146 -8.26 7.74 15.91
C MET A 146 -6.80 7.65 15.44
N GLU A 147 -6.52 6.66 14.60
CA GLU A 147 -5.31 6.70 13.79
C GLU A 147 -5.44 7.82 12.73
N THR A 148 -4.41 8.64 12.59
CA THR A 148 -4.35 9.71 11.59
C THR A 148 -3.40 9.34 10.47
N CYS A 149 -3.86 9.52 9.23
CA CYS A 149 -3.07 9.23 8.05
C CYS A 149 -3.16 10.37 7.03
N CYS A 150 -2.07 10.62 6.32
CA CYS A 150 -2.03 11.62 5.25
C CYS A 150 -1.45 11.03 3.97
N THR A 151 -1.91 11.53 2.82
CA THR A 151 -1.29 11.34 1.50
C THR A 151 -1.16 12.70 0.81
N LEU A 152 -0.02 13.35 1.03
CA LEU A 152 0.19 14.74 0.57
C LEU A 152 1.12 14.84 -0.65
N GLY A 153 1.66 13.71 -1.13
CA GLY A 153 2.66 13.68 -2.19
C GLY A 153 4.06 13.45 -1.63
N LEU A 154 5.07 14.10 -2.20
CA LEU A 154 6.44 14.04 -1.70
C LEU A 154 6.58 14.79 -0.38
N LEU A 155 7.46 14.27 0.48
CA LEU A 155 7.70 14.78 1.83
C LEU A 155 9.20 14.80 2.11
N ASN A 156 9.70 15.93 2.60
CA ASN A 156 11.08 16.01 3.12
C ASN A 156 11.13 15.65 4.62
N ALA A 157 12.33 15.44 5.15
CA ALA A 157 12.55 15.03 6.55
C ALA A 157 11.92 16.00 7.58
N GLU A 158 12.04 17.32 7.35
CA GLU A 158 11.49 18.33 8.27
C GLU A 158 9.95 18.31 8.31
N GLN A 159 9.30 18.20 7.15
CA GLN A 159 7.85 18.08 7.06
C GLN A 159 7.35 16.76 7.67
N ALA A 160 8.11 15.67 7.50
CA ALA A 160 7.81 14.39 8.14
C ALA A 160 7.84 14.50 9.67
N LYS A 161 8.87 15.17 10.22
CA LYS A 161 8.97 15.44 11.65
C LYS A 161 7.81 16.30 12.17
N GLN A 162 7.46 17.37 11.47
CA GLN A 162 6.33 18.22 11.85
C GLN A 162 4.99 17.46 11.85
N LEU A 163 4.77 16.57 10.88
CA LEU A 163 3.60 15.70 10.86
C LEU A 163 3.61 14.69 12.04
N LYS A 164 4.77 14.11 12.36
CA LYS A 164 4.91 13.22 13.52
C LYS A 164 4.57 13.96 14.81
N ASP A 165 5.11 15.16 15.00
CA ASP A 165 4.90 16.00 16.18
C ASP A 165 3.43 16.44 16.31
N ALA A 166 2.75 16.65 15.18
CA ALA A 166 1.31 16.90 15.15
C ALA A 166 0.46 15.65 15.50
N GLY A 167 1.07 14.46 15.55
CA GLY A 167 0.41 13.21 15.92
C GLY A 167 0.02 12.33 14.73
N LEU A 168 0.70 12.46 13.58
CA LEU A 168 0.46 11.59 12.42
C LEU A 168 0.92 10.15 12.70
N THR A 169 0.01 9.18 12.53
CA THR A 169 0.32 7.76 12.76
C THR A 169 0.85 7.03 11.53
N ALA A 170 0.35 7.37 10.33
CA ALA A 170 0.74 6.75 9.07
C ALA A 170 0.84 7.76 7.93
N TYR A 171 1.71 7.49 6.96
CA TYR A 171 1.80 8.28 5.73
C TYR A 171 1.66 7.38 4.51
N ASN A 172 0.70 7.68 3.64
CA ASN A 172 0.48 6.93 2.42
C ASN A 172 1.31 7.50 1.27
N HIS A 173 2.19 6.67 0.72
CA HIS A 173 3.01 7.01 -0.42
C HIS A 173 3.31 5.75 -1.24
N ASN A 174 2.45 5.42 -2.20
CA ASN A 174 2.55 4.19 -3.01
C ASN A 174 3.85 4.13 -3.85
N LEU A 175 4.11 3.00 -4.48
CA LEU A 175 5.08 2.90 -5.59
C LEU A 175 4.37 2.68 -6.94
N ASP A 176 3.06 2.41 -6.89
CA ASP A 176 2.14 2.18 -8.00
C ASP A 176 2.44 0.88 -8.78
N THR A 177 3.67 0.68 -9.24
CA THR A 177 4.13 -0.48 -10.03
C THR A 177 5.63 -0.76 -9.81
N SER A 178 6.24 -1.61 -10.64
CA SER A 178 7.67 -1.89 -10.65
C SER A 178 8.51 -0.63 -10.97
N PRO A 179 9.78 -0.57 -10.53
CA PRO A 179 10.68 0.51 -10.93
C PRO A 179 10.84 0.63 -12.45
N GLU A 180 10.80 -0.51 -13.15
CA GLU A 180 11.04 -0.60 -14.59
C GLU A 180 9.84 -0.08 -15.41
N HIS A 181 8.61 -0.26 -14.92
CA HIS A 181 7.39 0.18 -15.60
C HIS A 181 6.92 1.58 -15.18
N TYR A 182 7.38 2.07 -14.03
CA TYR A 182 6.96 3.37 -13.47
C TYR A 182 7.04 4.56 -14.46
N PRO A 183 8.10 4.72 -15.29
CA PRO A 183 8.20 5.81 -16.26
C PRO A 183 7.10 5.81 -17.34
N ASN A 184 6.45 4.66 -17.58
CA ASN A 184 5.33 4.55 -18.53
C ASN A 184 4.01 5.11 -17.95
N ILE A 185 3.96 5.34 -16.64
CA ILE A 185 2.75 5.71 -15.90
C ILE A 185 2.79 7.16 -15.43
N VAL A 186 3.97 7.62 -15.01
CA VAL A 186 4.18 8.97 -14.46
C VAL A 186 5.56 9.46 -14.90
N SER A 187 5.64 10.72 -15.35
CA SER A 187 6.93 11.35 -15.70
C SER A 187 7.25 12.63 -14.91
N THR A 188 6.31 13.18 -14.15
CA THR A 188 6.49 14.39 -13.31
C THR A 188 7.24 14.17 -11.99
N ARG A 189 7.57 12.91 -11.68
CA ARG A 189 8.35 12.48 -10.51
C ARG A 189 9.06 11.17 -10.81
N THR A 190 10.18 10.92 -10.14
CA THR A 190 10.94 9.68 -10.32
C THR A 190 10.52 8.60 -9.32
N TYR A 191 10.90 7.34 -9.56
CA TYR A 191 10.73 6.27 -8.57
C TYR A 191 11.58 6.53 -7.32
N ALA A 192 12.77 7.11 -7.50
CA ALA A 192 13.68 7.46 -6.40
C ALA A 192 13.08 8.52 -5.47
N ASP A 193 12.38 9.54 -6.01
CA ASP A 193 11.68 10.56 -5.22
C ASP A 193 10.71 9.91 -4.21
N ARG A 194 10.06 8.81 -4.64
CA ARG A 194 9.11 8.07 -3.81
C ARG A 194 9.81 7.29 -2.71
N LEU A 195 10.90 6.59 -3.05
CA LEU A 195 11.71 5.87 -2.07
C LEU A 195 12.32 6.80 -1.03
N GLU A 196 12.79 7.99 -1.43
CA GLU A 196 13.28 9.03 -0.52
C GLU A 196 12.17 9.51 0.43
N THR A 197 10.96 9.75 -0.09
CA THR A 197 9.80 10.10 0.74
C THR A 197 9.50 8.99 1.75
N LEU A 198 9.58 7.72 1.36
CA LEU A 198 9.40 6.58 2.27
C LEU A 198 10.48 6.52 3.36
N ALA A 199 11.74 6.86 3.02
CA ALA A 199 12.83 6.96 3.99
C ALA A 199 12.57 8.07 5.01
N ASN A 200 12.23 9.28 4.55
CA ASN A 200 11.90 10.43 5.41
C ASN A 200 10.75 10.11 6.38
N VAL A 201 9.69 9.45 5.90
CA VAL A 201 8.56 9.00 6.74
C VAL A 201 9.01 8.02 7.83
N ARG A 202 9.84 7.04 7.45
CA ARG A 202 10.34 6.02 8.38
C ARG A 202 11.25 6.62 9.45
N GLU A 203 12.19 7.48 9.05
CA GLU A 203 13.13 8.17 9.95
C GLU A 203 12.40 9.09 10.94
N ALA A 204 11.31 9.73 10.52
CA ALA A 204 10.44 10.49 11.42
C ALA A 204 9.62 9.61 12.39
N GLY A 205 9.72 8.28 12.30
CA GLY A 205 8.97 7.36 13.15
C GLY A 205 7.48 7.28 12.81
N ILE A 206 7.08 7.64 11.58
CA ILE A 206 5.71 7.49 11.06
C ILE A 206 5.60 6.12 10.37
N SER A 207 4.46 5.45 10.48
CA SER A 207 4.24 4.18 9.78
C SER A 207 4.09 4.39 8.28
N VAL A 208 4.77 3.57 7.49
CA VAL A 208 4.66 3.61 6.03
C VAL A 208 3.40 2.87 5.57
N CYS A 209 2.55 3.54 4.80
CA CYS A 209 1.48 2.92 4.01
C CYS A 209 1.87 2.99 2.52
N CYS A 210 2.26 1.87 1.94
CA CYS A 210 2.82 1.85 0.58
C CYS A 210 2.44 0.58 -0.16
N GLY A 211 1.85 0.74 -1.34
CA GLY A 211 1.49 -0.37 -2.23
C GLY A 211 1.39 0.09 -3.68
N GLY A 212 0.42 -0.45 -4.43
CA GLY A 212 0.29 -0.14 -5.85
C GLY A 212 -1.07 -0.44 -6.46
N ILE A 213 -1.10 -0.42 -7.79
CA ILE A 213 -2.31 -0.50 -8.61
C ILE A 213 -2.12 -1.60 -9.66
N LEU A 214 -3.10 -2.50 -9.76
CA LEU A 214 -3.20 -3.50 -10.82
C LEU A 214 -4.03 -2.92 -11.98
N GLY A 215 -3.71 -3.31 -13.22
CA GLY A 215 -4.43 -2.89 -14.43
C GLY A 215 -3.95 -1.58 -15.05
N ILE A 216 -2.85 -1.00 -14.59
CA ILE A 216 -2.20 0.19 -15.15
C ILE A 216 -1.25 -0.17 -16.31
N ALA A 217 -1.68 -1.08 -17.18
CA ALA A 217 -0.90 -1.62 -18.30
C ALA A 217 0.41 -2.31 -17.89
N GLU A 218 0.51 -2.75 -16.64
CA GLU A 218 1.63 -3.54 -16.12
C GLU A 218 1.52 -5.02 -16.51
N THR A 219 2.65 -5.71 -16.57
CA THR A 219 2.71 -7.19 -16.70
C THR A 219 2.67 -7.89 -15.35
N GLU A 220 2.54 -9.21 -15.32
CA GLU A 220 2.69 -9.96 -14.05
C GLU A 220 4.07 -9.78 -13.43
N GLU A 221 5.11 -9.67 -14.25
CA GLU A 221 6.48 -9.43 -13.79
C GLU A 221 6.63 -8.07 -13.11
N ASP A 222 5.85 -7.07 -13.54
CA ASP A 222 5.80 -5.77 -12.88
C ASP A 222 5.10 -5.83 -11.52
N ARG A 223 4.06 -6.66 -11.38
CA ARG A 223 3.41 -6.92 -10.09
C ARG A 223 4.37 -7.61 -9.12
N ILE A 224 5.12 -8.59 -9.60
CA ILE A 224 6.19 -9.25 -8.83
C ILE A 224 7.27 -8.24 -8.47
N GLY A 225 7.67 -7.35 -9.39
CA GLY A 225 8.65 -6.29 -9.15
C GLY A 225 8.22 -5.28 -8.08
N LEU A 226 6.94 -4.90 -8.07
CA LEU A 226 6.36 -4.08 -7.00
C LEU A 226 6.43 -4.82 -5.65
N LEU A 227 5.92 -6.05 -5.57
CA LEU A 227 5.91 -6.83 -4.32
C LEU A 227 7.32 -7.08 -3.79
N HIS A 228 8.28 -7.36 -4.68
CA HIS A 228 9.69 -7.45 -4.34
C HIS A 228 10.19 -6.16 -3.72
N THR A 229 9.98 -5.02 -4.38
CA THR A 229 10.48 -3.74 -3.87
C THR A 229 9.92 -3.43 -2.47
N LEU A 230 8.63 -3.69 -2.24
CA LEU A 230 8.01 -3.49 -0.92
C LEU A 230 8.56 -4.45 0.14
N ALA A 231 8.77 -5.72 -0.21
CA ALA A 231 9.28 -6.77 0.68
C ALA A 231 10.79 -6.67 0.94
N THR A 232 11.54 -5.88 0.16
CA THR A 232 12.98 -5.66 0.34
C THR A 232 13.32 -4.25 0.82
N LEU A 233 12.33 -3.45 1.22
CA LEU A 233 12.59 -2.21 1.96
C LEU A 233 13.28 -2.54 3.30
N PRO A 234 14.05 -1.59 3.88
CA PRO A 234 14.67 -1.78 5.19
C PRO A 234 13.69 -2.24 6.27
N GLU A 235 12.44 -1.79 6.15
CA GLU A 235 11.29 -2.31 6.88
C GLU A 235 10.12 -2.42 5.91
N HIS A 236 9.36 -3.53 5.99
CA HIS A 236 8.10 -3.67 5.25
C HIS A 236 7.15 -2.53 5.61
N PRO A 237 6.33 -2.03 4.68
CA PRO A 237 5.24 -1.12 5.00
C PRO A 237 4.34 -1.70 6.09
N GLU A 238 3.86 -0.86 7.02
CA GLU A 238 2.84 -1.26 8.00
C GLU A 238 1.55 -1.64 7.29
N SER A 239 1.18 -0.87 6.27
CA SER A 239 0.01 -1.11 5.44
C SER A 239 0.42 -1.17 3.97
N VAL A 240 -0.01 -2.22 3.28
CA VAL A 240 0.22 -2.47 1.86
C VAL A 240 -1.13 -2.43 1.12
N PRO A 241 -1.56 -1.27 0.60
CA PRO A 241 -2.75 -1.19 -0.23
C PRO A 241 -2.52 -1.79 -1.61
N ILE A 242 -3.39 -2.73 -1.98
CA ILE A 242 -3.48 -3.26 -3.35
C ILE A 242 -4.79 -2.73 -3.95
N ASN A 243 -4.64 -1.93 -5.00
CA ASN A 243 -5.74 -1.29 -5.72
C ASN A 243 -5.93 -2.01 -7.05
N ALA A 244 -7.17 -2.08 -7.54
CA ALA A 244 -7.42 -2.28 -8.97
C ALA A 244 -7.66 -0.91 -9.63
N LEU A 245 -7.23 -0.76 -10.88
CA LEU A 245 -7.49 0.44 -11.67
C LEU A 245 -9.01 0.62 -11.79
N VAL A 246 -9.51 1.73 -11.24
CA VAL A 246 -10.85 2.22 -11.50
C VAL A 246 -10.76 3.07 -12.77
N PRO A 247 -11.30 2.61 -13.91
CA PRO A 247 -11.16 3.34 -15.16
C PRO A 247 -11.97 4.64 -15.09
N VAL A 248 -11.32 5.77 -15.37
CA VAL A 248 -11.97 7.08 -15.43
C VAL A 248 -11.79 7.67 -16.81
N GLU A 249 -12.91 8.05 -17.43
CA GLU A 249 -12.93 8.70 -18.75
C GLU A 249 -12.06 9.97 -18.76
N GLY A 250 -11.30 10.11 -19.84
CA GLY A 250 -10.36 11.19 -20.07
C GLY A 250 -8.97 10.97 -19.48
N THR A 251 -8.77 9.92 -18.67
CA THR A 251 -7.43 9.49 -18.25
C THR A 251 -6.86 8.50 -19.28
N PRO A 252 -5.56 8.59 -19.66
CA PRO A 252 -4.99 7.71 -20.68
C PRO A 252 -5.17 6.21 -20.41
N LEU A 253 -5.01 5.79 -19.14
CA LEU A 253 -5.15 4.39 -18.76
C LEU A 253 -6.61 3.99 -18.59
N GLY A 254 -7.48 4.89 -18.10
CA GLY A 254 -8.91 4.67 -18.03
C GLY A 254 -9.53 4.47 -19.41
N ASP A 255 -9.25 5.37 -20.35
CA ASP A 255 -9.76 5.30 -21.72
C ASP A 255 -9.27 4.04 -22.44
N ARG A 256 -8.00 3.67 -22.24
CA ARG A 256 -7.45 2.41 -22.76
C ARG A 256 -8.23 1.21 -22.23
N GLN A 257 -8.46 1.15 -20.92
CA GLN A 257 -9.16 0.02 -20.30
C GLN A 257 -10.62 -0.08 -20.77
N ILE A 258 -11.33 1.07 -20.81
CA ILE A 258 -12.72 1.17 -21.30
C ILE A 258 -12.80 0.66 -22.74
N LYS A 259 -11.89 1.11 -23.61
CA LYS A 259 -11.84 0.69 -25.01
C LYS A 259 -11.58 -0.82 -25.17
N MET A 260 -10.73 -1.39 -24.32
CA MET A 260 -10.41 -2.82 -24.37
C MET A 260 -11.54 -3.69 -23.80
N GLY A 261 -12.42 -3.15 -22.94
CA GLY A 261 -13.48 -3.93 -22.29
C GLY A 261 -12.94 -4.98 -21.31
N THR A 262 -11.69 -4.85 -20.87
CA THR A 262 -11.02 -5.77 -19.95
C THR A 262 -10.61 -5.04 -18.69
N GLY A 263 -10.59 -5.69 -17.53
CA GLY A 263 -10.11 -5.10 -16.27
C GLY A 263 -9.35 -6.10 -15.42
N VAL A 264 -8.96 -5.68 -14.22
CA VAL A 264 -8.35 -6.57 -13.22
C VAL A 264 -9.36 -7.64 -12.84
N THR A 265 -9.03 -8.91 -13.03
CA THR A 265 -9.93 -10.00 -12.62
C THR A 265 -9.83 -10.24 -11.11
N TRP A 266 -10.85 -10.85 -10.52
CA TRP A 266 -10.79 -11.24 -9.11
C TRP A 266 -9.59 -12.17 -8.81
N ARG A 267 -9.14 -12.97 -9.79
CA ARG A 267 -7.97 -13.86 -9.67
C ARG A 267 -6.67 -13.07 -9.58
N ASP A 268 -6.53 -12.01 -10.37
CA ASP A 268 -5.36 -11.12 -10.34
C ASP A 268 -5.21 -10.45 -8.98
N MET A 269 -6.32 -9.90 -8.47
CA MET A 269 -6.37 -9.24 -7.17
C MET A 269 -6.10 -10.24 -6.04
N LEU A 270 -6.76 -11.40 -6.07
CA LEU A 270 -6.60 -12.45 -5.06
C LEU A 270 -5.16 -12.97 -5.00
N ARG A 271 -4.54 -13.25 -6.15
CA ARG A 271 -3.15 -13.70 -6.25
C ARG A 271 -2.17 -12.66 -5.72
N SER A 272 -2.40 -11.39 -6.03
CA SER A 272 -1.56 -10.28 -5.55
C SER A 272 -1.67 -10.11 -4.02
N ILE A 273 -2.88 -10.19 -3.47
CA ILE A 273 -3.14 -10.15 -2.02
C ILE A 273 -2.48 -11.34 -1.30
N ALA A 274 -2.68 -12.55 -1.82
CA ALA A 274 -2.13 -13.76 -1.23
C ALA A 274 -0.60 -13.73 -1.23
N THR A 275 0.01 -13.33 -2.35
CA THR A 275 1.46 -13.16 -2.46
C THR A 275 1.96 -12.12 -1.48
N ALA A 276 1.35 -10.93 -1.42
CA ALA A 276 1.71 -9.87 -0.48
C ALA A 276 1.65 -10.34 0.98
N ARG A 277 0.61 -11.08 1.37
CA ARG A 277 0.48 -11.68 2.70
C ARG A 277 1.64 -12.63 3.01
N VAL A 278 2.04 -13.47 2.06
CA VAL A 278 3.12 -14.44 2.27
C VAL A 278 4.48 -13.75 2.44
N VAL A 279 4.79 -12.77 1.59
CA VAL A 279 6.11 -12.12 1.57
C VAL A 279 6.25 -11.01 2.63
N MET A 280 5.12 -10.42 3.06
CA MET A 280 5.07 -9.41 4.12
C MET A 280 4.11 -9.84 5.26
N PRO A 281 4.47 -10.86 6.07
CA PRO A 281 3.55 -11.51 7.01
C PRO A 281 2.95 -10.60 8.07
N ARG A 282 3.65 -9.54 8.47
CA ARG A 282 3.24 -8.57 9.51
C ARG A 282 2.57 -7.31 8.96
N SER A 283 2.43 -7.16 7.65
CA SER A 283 1.81 -5.98 7.06
C SER A 283 0.28 -6.13 7.00
N MET A 284 -0.45 -5.03 7.23
CA MET A 284 -1.87 -4.94 6.90
C MET A 284 -2.01 -4.91 5.38
N VAL A 285 -2.58 -5.95 4.78
CA VAL A 285 -2.82 -5.97 3.33
C VAL A 285 -4.21 -5.38 3.10
N ARG A 286 -4.26 -4.19 2.50
CA ARG A 286 -5.50 -3.44 2.32
C ARG A 286 -6.11 -3.71 0.95
N LEU A 287 -7.30 -4.32 0.94
CA LEU A 287 -8.16 -4.38 -0.22
C LEU A 287 -8.80 -3.00 -0.40
N SER A 288 -8.33 -2.23 -1.39
CA SER A 288 -8.55 -0.79 -1.47
C SER A 288 -9.41 -0.37 -2.68
N ALA A 289 -8.88 0.43 -3.62
CA ALA A 289 -9.70 0.89 -4.75
C ALA A 289 -10.08 -0.25 -5.70
N GLY A 290 -11.27 -0.15 -6.31
CA GLY A 290 -11.81 -1.13 -7.25
C GLY A 290 -12.65 -2.25 -6.62
N ARG A 291 -12.94 -2.19 -5.31
CA ARG A 291 -13.78 -3.20 -4.62
C ARG A 291 -15.15 -3.44 -5.25
N MET A 292 -15.76 -2.40 -5.83
CA MET A 292 -17.06 -2.49 -6.49
C MET A 292 -17.07 -3.44 -7.70
N GLU A 293 -15.90 -3.73 -8.28
CA GLU A 293 -15.76 -4.63 -9.43
C GLU A 293 -15.78 -6.12 -9.03
N PHE A 294 -15.72 -6.42 -7.73
CA PHE A 294 -15.64 -7.78 -7.21
C PHE A 294 -16.90 -8.16 -6.43
N SER A 295 -17.44 -9.34 -6.73
CA SER A 295 -18.56 -9.90 -5.97
C SER A 295 -18.21 -10.10 -4.49
N GLN A 296 -19.22 -10.25 -3.63
CA GLN A 296 -18.98 -10.46 -2.20
C GLN A 296 -18.21 -11.76 -1.94
N GLU A 297 -18.42 -12.81 -2.73
CA GLU A 297 -17.70 -14.08 -2.65
C GLU A 297 -16.22 -13.90 -3.02
N ALA A 298 -15.94 -13.10 -4.05
CA ALA A 298 -14.56 -12.76 -4.41
C ALA A 298 -13.86 -11.99 -3.29
N GLN A 299 -14.54 -11.01 -2.68
CA GLN A 299 -13.99 -10.29 -1.53
C GLN A 299 -13.81 -11.19 -0.30
N ALA A 300 -14.73 -12.13 -0.05
CA ALA A 300 -14.59 -13.14 1.00
C ALA A 300 -13.32 -14.00 0.81
N MET A 301 -13.04 -14.41 -0.43
CA MET A 301 -11.79 -15.11 -0.76
C MET A 301 -10.55 -14.23 -0.55
N MET A 302 -10.64 -12.92 -0.81
CA MET A 302 -9.54 -11.99 -0.56
C MET A 302 -9.26 -11.81 0.94
N PHE A 303 -10.30 -11.74 1.78
CA PHE A 303 -10.13 -11.77 3.24
C PHE A 303 -9.53 -13.09 3.71
N LEU A 304 -10.00 -14.23 3.19
CA LEU A 304 -9.44 -15.55 3.49
C LEU A 304 -7.95 -15.63 3.13
N ALA A 305 -7.56 -15.10 1.96
CA ALA A 305 -6.18 -15.04 1.51
C ALA A 305 -5.31 -14.02 2.27
N GLY A 306 -5.88 -13.26 3.21
CA GLY A 306 -5.13 -12.44 4.15
C GLY A 306 -5.20 -10.93 3.93
N ALA A 307 -6.12 -10.43 3.08
CA ALA A 307 -6.54 -9.03 3.17
C ALA A 307 -7.16 -8.79 4.55
N ASN A 308 -6.76 -7.72 5.23
CA ASN A 308 -7.22 -7.41 6.59
C ASN A 308 -7.35 -5.90 6.85
N SER A 309 -7.54 -5.13 5.78
CA SER A 309 -7.92 -3.73 5.85
C SER A 309 -8.76 -3.34 4.63
N ILE A 310 -9.67 -2.37 4.79
CA ILE A 310 -10.47 -1.77 3.70
C ILE A 310 -10.62 -0.26 3.89
N PHE A 311 -10.99 0.43 2.81
CA PHE A 311 -11.59 1.76 2.90
C PHE A 311 -13.11 1.66 3.07
N THR A 312 -13.66 2.42 4.02
CA THR A 312 -15.10 2.49 4.35
C THR A 312 -15.68 3.87 4.06
N GLY A 313 -16.91 3.90 3.56
CA GLY A 313 -17.65 5.09 3.16
C GLY A 313 -17.98 5.07 1.67
N ASP A 314 -18.99 5.81 1.24
CA ASP A 314 -19.60 5.70 -0.09
C ASP A 314 -18.70 6.18 -1.25
N LYS A 315 -17.59 6.85 -0.94
CA LYS A 315 -16.59 7.32 -1.90
C LYS A 315 -15.18 7.19 -1.34
N LEU A 316 -14.22 7.04 -2.25
CA LEU A 316 -12.80 7.22 -1.95
C LEU A 316 -12.44 8.71 -2.12
N LEU A 317 -11.39 9.03 -2.88
CA LEU A 317 -11.03 10.41 -3.21
C LEU A 317 -12.05 11.02 -4.18
N THR A 318 -12.29 10.35 -5.30
CA THR A 318 -13.15 10.84 -6.40
C THR A 318 -14.06 9.77 -7.00
N THR A 319 -13.82 8.50 -6.69
CA THR A 319 -14.59 7.37 -7.26
C THR A 319 -15.54 6.77 -6.22
N PRO A 320 -16.62 6.11 -6.66
CA PRO A 320 -17.51 5.35 -5.78
C PRO A 320 -16.77 4.25 -5.01
N ASN A 321 -17.35 3.84 -3.87
CA ASN A 321 -16.89 2.75 -3.02
C ASN A 321 -18.13 2.05 -2.43
N PRO A 322 -18.03 0.78 -1.94
CA PRO A 322 -19.16 0.13 -1.29
C PRO A 322 -19.74 0.97 -0.16
N LYS A 323 -21.07 0.96 -0.03
CA LYS A 323 -21.74 1.70 1.04
C LYS A 323 -21.39 1.09 2.39
N PHE A 324 -21.41 1.90 3.43
CA PHE A 324 -21.16 1.42 4.79
C PHE A 324 -22.08 0.25 5.19
N SER A 325 -23.35 0.31 4.80
CA SER A 325 -24.33 -0.74 5.08
C SER A 325 -24.09 -2.05 4.31
N GLU A 326 -23.46 -1.98 3.14
CA GLU A 326 -23.08 -3.17 2.35
C GLU A 326 -21.86 -3.84 2.99
N ASP A 327 -20.87 -3.05 3.40
CA ASP A 327 -19.70 -3.54 4.14
C ASP A 327 -20.10 -4.19 5.48
N ALA A 328 -21.02 -3.57 6.22
CA ALA A 328 -21.53 -4.11 7.48
C ALA A 328 -22.21 -5.48 7.30
N LYS A 329 -23.05 -5.64 6.27
CA LYS A 329 -23.70 -6.92 5.95
C LYS A 329 -22.68 -8.00 5.57
N MET A 330 -21.70 -7.65 4.75
CA MET A 330 -20.62 -8.57 4.38
C MET A 330 -19.83 -8.99 5.63
N PHE A 331 -19.53 -8.06 6.54
CA PHE A 331 -18.81 -8.36 7.78
C PHE A 331 -19.61 -9.30 8.67
N GLU A 332 -20.93 -9.09 8.81
CA GLU A 332 -21.82 -9.97 9.56
C GLU A 332 -21.81 -11.39 9.00
N VAL A 333 -22.00 -11.55 7.69
CA VAL A 333 -21.99 -12.85 7.00
C VAL A 333 -20.66 -13.58 7.17
N LEU A 334 -19.54 -12.86 7.04
CA LEU A 334 -18.19 -13.42 7.13
C LEU A 334 -17.68 -13.57 8.58
N GLY A 335 -18.44 -13.08 9.57
CA GLY A 335 -18.03 -13.07 10.98
C GLY A 335 -16.84 -12.15 11.29
N LEU A 336 -16.65 -11.10 10.49
CA LEU A 336 -15.59 -10.10 10.63
C LEU A 336 -16.01 -8.98 11.59
N SER A 337 -15.02 -8.30 12.15
CA SER A 337 -15.19 -7.20 13.10
C SER A 337 -14.15 -6.12 12.87
N GLY A 338 -14.49 -4.88 13.21
CA GLY A 338 -13.57 -3.75 13.13
C GLY A 338 -12.40 -3.91 14.10
N LYS A 339 -11.18 -3.78 13.60
CA LYS A 339 -9.98 -3.73 14.42
C LYS A 339 -9.95 -2.45 15.25
N LYS A 340 -9.62 -2.51 16.54
CA LYS A 340 -9.46 -1.31 17.38
C LYS A 340 -8.38 -0.37 16.86
N PRO A 341 -8.53 0.96 16.99
CA PRO A 341 -7.51 1.91 16.58
C PRO A 341 -6.23 1.72 17.40
N PHE A 342 -5.09 1.91 16.76
CA PHE A 342 -3.81 2.03 17.45
C PHE A 342 -3.46 3.50 17.73
N THR A 343 -3.52 3.89 19.00
CA THR A 343 -3.16 5.23 19.45
C THR A 343 -1.86 5.15 20.26
N GLY A 344 -0.70 5.32 19.62
CA GLY A 344 0.59 5.24 20.31
C GLY A 344 1.81 5.45 19.40
N ASN A 345 3.02 5.47 19.98
CA ASN A 345 4.24 5.45 19.17
C ASN A 345 4.37 4.08 18.49
N THR A 346 4.12 4.02 17.18
CA THR A 346 4.20 2.79 16.40
C THR A 346 5.61 2.20 16.39
N ALA A 347 6.63 2.92 16.86
CA ALA A 347 7.99 2.40 17.07
C ALA A 347 8.03 1.22 18.06
N THR A 348 7.15 1.19 19.07
CA THR A 348 7.16 0.18 20.14
C THR A 348 6.44 -1.12 19.80
N LEU A 349 5.60 -1.12 18.74
CA LEU A 349 5.04 -2.35 18.15
C LEU A 349 6.03 -3.05 17.20
N ARG A 350 7.21 -2.45 17.00
CA ARG A 350 8.26 -2.99 16.15
C ARG A 350 9.19 -3.81 17.03
N PRO A 351 9.65 -4.99 16.61
CA PRO A 351 10.89 -5.51 17.16
C PRO A 351 11.93 -4.39 17.05
N GLY A 352 12.67 -4.14 18.14
CA GLY A 352 13.80 -3.22 18.06
C GLY A 352 14.67 -3.62 16.87
N TRP A 353 14.90 -2.70 15.94
CA TRP A 353 16.01 -2.84 15.03
C TRP A 353 17.27 -2.77 15.91
N VAL A 354 17.82 -3.93 16.22
CA VAL A 354 19.18 -4.05 16.74
C VAL A 354 20.03 -4.35 15.50
N PRO A 355 20.95 -3.46 15.10
CA PRO A 355 21.97 -3.81 14.13
C PRO A 355 22.97 -4.78 14.78
N GLU A 356 22.58 -6.04 14.90
CA GLU A 356 23.46 -7.17 15.21
C GLU A 356 22.98 -8.28 14.26
N VAL A 357 23.70 -8.76 13.25
CA VAL A 357 25.14 -8.94 12.99
C VAL A 357 25.23 -9.04 11.45
N GLU A 358 26.09 -8.34 10.71
CA GLU A 358 27.44 -8.79 10.38
C GLU A 358 28.29 -7.64 9.79
N ALA A 359 29.12 -7.05 10.65
CA ALA A 359 30.39 -6.46 10.23
C ALA A 359 31.46 -7.55 9.95
N LYS A 360 31.06 -8.72 9.44
CA LYS A 360 31.97 -9.86 9.19
C LYS A 360 31.98 -10.40 7.76
N THR A 361 31.16 -9.87 6.86
CA THR A 361 31.14 -10.29 5.44
C THR A 361 31.74 -9.28 4.46
N MET A 362 32.37 -8.19 4.94
CA MET A 362 33.18 -7.29 4.10
C MET A 362 34.68 -7.63 4.06
N ALA A 363 35.12 -8.75 4.64
CA ALA A 363 36.54 -9.13 4.63
C ALA A 363 36.98 -9.95 3.40
N HIS A 364 36.11 -10.27 2.44
CA HIS A 364 36.45 -11.10 1.26
C HIS A 364 35.90 -10.54 -0.07
N MET A 365 35.87 -9.22 -0.23
CA MET A 365 35.86 -8.64 -1.58
C MET A 365 37.31 -8.48 -2.07
N PRO A 366 37.63 -8.82 -3.33
CA PRO A 366 38.94 -8.51 -3.91
C PRO A 366 39.21 -7.01 -3.76
N SER A 367 40.37 -6.67 -3.24
CA SER A 367 40.86 -5.30 -3.12
C SER A 367 40.93 -4.65 -4.50
N GLY A 368 39.92 -3.85 -4.87
CA GLY A 368 39.94 -3.18 -6.16
C GLY A 368 38.63 -2.57 -6.63
N MET A 369 37.86 -1.91 -5.76
CA MET A 369 36.90 -0.87 -6.14
C MET A 369 36.42 -0.16 -4.87
N ALA A 370 37.20 0.83 -4.44
CA ALA A 370 36.77 1.77 -3.40
C ALA A 370 35.70 2.68 -3.99
N TRP A 371 34.55 2.75 -3.32
CA TRP A 371 33.50 3.71 -3.59
C TRP A 371 33.96 5.06 -3.04
N GLU A 372 34.53 5.92 -3.89
CA GLU A 372 34.80 7.32 -3.53
C GLU A 372 33.47 8.07 -3.43
N GLY A 373 33.11 8.44 -2.20
CA GLY A 373 31.95 9.29 -1.94
C GLY A 373 32.00 10.56 -2.79
N SER A 374 30.96 10.77 -3.58
CA SER A 374 30.80 11.97 -4.40
C SER A 374 30.76 13.20 -3.49
N LYS A 375 31.84 13.97 -3.51
CA LYS A 375 31.86 15.35 -2.98
C LYS A 375 30.87 16.22 -3.77
N PRO A 376 30.25 17.23 -3.14
CA PRO A 376 29.35 18.15 -3.84
C PRO A 376 30.10 18.86 -4.97
N ARG A 377 29.59 18.82 -6.19
CA ARG A 377 30.08 19.70 -7.26
C ARG A 377 29.46 21.09 -7.06
N GLU A 378 30.31 22.08 -6.84
CA GLU A 378 29.97 23.49 -6.94
C GLU A 378 29.44 23.77 -8.34
N VAL A 379 28.26 24.40 -8.41
CA VAL A 379 27.70 24.95 -9.64
C VAL A 379 28.04 26.44 -9.65
N THR A 380 28.99 26.84 -10.50
CA THR A 380 29.16 28.24 -10.90
C THR A 380 28.14 28.58 -11.99
N PHE A 381 27.53 29.76 -11.84
CA PHE A 381 26.41 30.32 -12.61
C PHE A 381 26.53 30.23 -14.14
#